data_AF-A0A4U1MNV5-F1
#
_entry.id   AF-A0A4U1MNV5-F1
#
_cell.length_a   1.000
_cell.length_b   1.000
_cell.length_c   1.000
_cell.angle_alpha   90.00
_cell.angle_beta   90.00
_cell.angle_gamma   90.00
#
_symmetry.space_group_name_H-M   'P 1'
#
loop_
_entity.id
_entity.type
_entity.pdbx_description
1 polymer ?
#
loop_
_entity_poly.entity_id
_entity_poly.type
_entity_poly.pdbx_seq_one_letter_code
_entity_poly.pdbx_strand_id
1 'polypeptide(L)'
;MFRNLLRGGDIKVRLVFCYGTLRHGESNHSVIKGAILRETTSWTKGTLYDTRNGYPALIESDEGKVYGEVYEVNEQHLERIDILEGFQEGRNHNLYDRIVRTIESKNGNYEAITYVMREPEDHFIEIEGGDWGLYRNKLS
;
A
#
# COMPACT_ATOMS: atom_id res chain seq x y z
N MET A 1 2.83 47.64 12.22
CA MET A 1 2.58 46.64 13.28
C MET A 1 1.54 45.66 12.75
N PHE A 2 1.98 44.62 12.04
CA PHE A 2 1.08 43.57 11.54
C PHE A 2 1.33 42.29 12.34
N ARG A 3 0.32 41.88 13.10
CA ARG A 3 0.24 40.60 13.79
C ARG A 3 -0.02 39.51 12.74
N ASN A 4 0.93 38.60 12.53
CA ASN A 4 0.63 37.31 11.90
C ASN A 4 0.40 36.30 13.02
N LEU A 5 -0.88 36.05 13.28
CA LEU A 5 -1.38 34.93 14.07
C LEU A 5 -1.70 33.78 13.09
N LEU A 6 -1.53 32.54 13.56
CA LEU A 6 -1.76 31.23 12.91
C LEU A 6 -0.50 30.55 12.34
N ARG A 7 0.35 30.01 13.24
CA ARG A 7 1.05 28.74 12.95
C ARG A 7 0.04 27.61 13.16
N GLY A 8 -0.64 27.19 12.10
CA GLY A 8 -1.28 25.87 12.07
C GLY A 8 -0.16 24.83 11.94
N GLY A 9 -0.16 23.78 12.77
CA GLY A 9 0.82 22.71 12.66
C GLY A 9 0.74 22.07 11.27
N ASP A 10 1.85 22.00 10.56
CA ASP A 10 1.92 21.40 9.23
C ASP A 10 1.40 19.96 9.30
N ILE A 11 0.36 19.63 8.51
CA ILE A 11 -0.11 18.25 8.38
C ILE A 11 1.02 17.45 7.74
N LYS A 12 1.54 16.48 8.48
CA LYS A 12 2.56 15.57 7.96
C LYS A 12 1.92 14.62 6.95
N VAL A 13 2.31 14.78 5.69
CA VAL A 13 1.85 13.93 4.58
C VAL A 13 2.90 12.85 4.30
N ARG A 14 2.42 11.65 3.96
CA ARG A 14 3.21 10.48 3.55
C ARG A 14 2.69 9.95 2.22
N LEU A 15 3.56 9.32 1.44
CA LEU A 15 3.14 8.49 0.32
C LEU A 15 2.96 7.05 0.79
N VAL A 16 1.85 6.43 0.39
CA VAL A 16 1.59 5.00 0.59
C VAL A 16 1.31 4.36 -0.77
N PHE A 17 1.96 3.24 -1.03
CA PHE A 17 1.72 2.37 -2.18
C PHE A 17 0.71 1.29 -1.81
N CYS A 18 -0.42 1.27 -2.50
CA CYS A 18 -1.52 0.34 -2.32
C CYS A 18 -1.55 -0.64 -3.50
N TYR A 19 -1.24 -1.91 -3.28
CA TYR A 19 -1.25 -2.96 -4.32
C TYR A 19 -2.48 -3.88 -4.28
N GLY A 20 -3.26 -3.84 -3.19
CA GLY A 20 -4.34 -4.77 -2.92
C GLY A 20 -5.67 -4.10 -2.58
N THR A 21 -6.31 -4.54 -1.51
CA THR A 21 -7.70 -4.18 -1.14
C THR A 21 -7.93 -2.69 -0.84
N LEU A 22 -6.86 -1.90 -0.69
CA LEU A 22 -6.91 -0.45 -0.49
C LEU A 22 -7.02 0.36 -1.81
N ARG A 23 -6.77 -0.27 -2.96
CA ARG A 23 -6.85 0.37 -4.28
C ARG A 23 -8.25 0.90 -4.58
N HIS A 24 -8.33 1.85 -5.51
CA HIS A 24 -9.62 2.41 -5.93
C HIS A 24 -10.56 1.31 -6.45
N GLY A 25 -11.78 1.28 -5.90
CA GLY A 25 -12.80 0.28 -6.26
C GLY A 25 -12.71 -1.04 -5.50
N GLU A 26 -11.66 -1.26 -4.70
CA GLU A 26 -11.50 -2.46 -3.88
C GLU A 26 -12.21 -2.34 -2.51
N SER A 27 -12.38 -3.49 -1.84
CA SER A 27 -13.23 -3.65 -0.65
C SER A 27 -12.87 -2.73 0.52
N ASN A 28 -11.60 -2.39 0.70
CA ASN A 28 -11.11 -1.60 1.83
C ASN A 28 -10.77 -0.15 1.46
N HIS A 29 -11.08 0.32 0.24
CA HIS A 29 -10.74 1.68 -0.20
C HIS A 29 -11.29 2.79 0.73
N SER A 30 -12.40 2.52 1.43
CA SER A 30 -13.00 3.47 2.38
C SER A 30 -12.08 3.87 3.54
N VAL A 31 -11.07 3.04 3.87
CA VAL A 31 -10.06 3.30 4.93
C VAL A 31 -9.28 4.57 4.66
N ILE A 32 -8.98 4.86 3.39
CA ILE A 32 -8.22 6.03 2.94
C ILE A 32 -9.11 7.09 2.26
N LYS A 33 -10.41 7.10 2.55
CA LYS A 33 -11.35 8.06 1.97
C LYS A 33 -10.89 9.51 2.23
N GLY A 34 -10.66 10.25 1.15
CA GLY A 34 -10.17 11.62 1.18
C GLY A 34 -8.65 11.75 1.03
N ALA A 35 -7.91 10.65 0.94
CA ALA A 35 -6.52 10.65 0.48
C ALA A 35 -6.44 11.11 -0.98
N ILE A 36 -5.31 11.73 -1.35
CA ILE A 36 -5.08 12.23 -2.71
C ILE A 36 -4.38 11.14 -3.52
N LEU A 37 -4.98 10.71 -4.62
CA LEU A 37 -4.32 9.80 -5.56
C LEU A 37 -3.23 10.55 -6.34
N ARG A 38 -2.00 10.03 -6.29
CA ARG A 38 -0.83 10.58 -6.99
C ARG A 38 -0.50 9.80 -8.25
N GLU A 39 -0.54 8.48 -8.15
CA GLU A 39 -0.30 7.60 -9.29
C GLU A 39 -1.39 6.54 -9.38
N THR A 40 -2.07 6.49 -10.52
CA THR A 40 -3.06 5.44 -10.83
C THR A 40 -2.39 4.13 -11.25
N THR A 41 -1.14 4.19 -11.72
CA THR A 41 -0.43 3.04 -12.27
C THR A 41 1.04 3.17 -11.97
N SER A 42 1.50 2.32 -11.06
CA SER A 42 2.86 2.29 -10.56
C SER A 42 3.20 0.87 -10.11
N TRP A 43 4.47 0.59 -9.85
CA TRP A 43 4.89 -0.74 -9.43
C TRP A 43 6.13 -0.71 -8.55
N THR A 44 6.35 -1.79 -7.81
CA THR A 44 7.61 -2.08 -7.12
C THR A 44 8.00 -3.54 -7.37
N LYS A 45 9.25 -3.90 -7.13
CA LYS A 45 9.72 -5.28 -7.30
C LYS A 45 9.09 -6.21 -6.26
N GLY A 46 8.87 -7.46 -6.61
CA GLY A 46 8.32 -8.44 -5.68
C GLY A 46 7.39 -9.41 -6.35
N THR A 47 6.93 -10.36 -5.55
CA THR A 47 5.95 -11.35 -5.97
C THR A 47 4.66 -11.14 -5.19
N LEU A 48 3.52 -11.14 -5.91
CA LEU A 48 2.20 -10.98 -5.33
C LEU A 48 1.51 -12.33 -5.20
N TYR A 49 0.86 -12.57 -4.07
CA TYR A 49 0.12 -13.79 -3.79
C TYR A 49 -1.33 -13.50 -3.41
N ASP A 50 -2.26 -14.36 -3.82
CA ASP A 50 -3.58 -14.49 -3.22
C ASP A 50 -3.46 -15.32 -1.95
N THR A 51 -3.77 -14.70 -0.80
CA THR A 51 -3.73 -15.38 0.51
C THR A 51 -4.86 -16.38 0.71
N ARG A 52 -5.81 -16.46 -0.25
CA ARG A 52 -7.06 -17.23 -0.16
C ARG A 52 -8.04 -16.71 0.89
N ASN A 53 -7.71 -15.61 1.57
CA ASN A 53 -8.54 -14.95 2.58
C ASN A 53 -9.17 -13.65 2.06
N GLY A 54 -9.13 -13.40 0.74
CA GLY A 54 -9.77 -12.25 0.10
C GLY A 54 -8.91 -10.98 0.05
N TYR A 55 -7.61 -11.09 0.34
CA TYR A 55 -6.64 -10.00 0.23
C TYR A 55 -5.27 -10.53 -0.23
N PRO A 56 -4.44 -9.73 -0.91
CA PRO A 56 -3.16 -10.19 -1.41
C PRO A 56 -2.01 -9.98 -0.41
N ALA A 57 -0.92 -10.72 -0.61
CA ALA A 57 0.35 -10.52 0.08
C ALA A 57 1.46 -10.16 -0.91
N LEU A 58 2.17 -9.07 -0.64
CA LEU A 58 3.42 -8.72 -1.33
C LEU A 58 4.59 -9.33 -0.55
N ILE A 59 5.37 -10.19 -1.21
CA ILE A 59 6.61 -10.75 -0.70
C ILE A 59 7.79 -10.08 -1.40
N GLU A 60 8.83 -9.77 -0.65
CA GLU A 60 10.06 -9.19 -1.21
C GLU A 60 10.74 -10.17 -2.16
N SER A 61 11.06 -9.70 -3.36
CA SER A 61 11.79 -10.42 -4.40
C SER A 61 12.44 -9.39 -5.33
N ASP A 62 13.61 -9.75 -5.88
CA ASP A 62 14.30 -8.94 -6.90
C ASP A 62 13.71 -9.12 -8.31
N GLU A 63 12.89 -10.16 -8.47
CA GLU A 63 12.17 -10.53 -9.67
C GLU A 63 10.70 -10.11 -9.58
N GLY A 64 10.05 -10.01 -10.74
CA GLY A 64 8.64 -9.68 -10.82
C GLY A 64 8.33 -8.20 -10.55
N LYS A 65 7.06 -7.85 -10.75
CA LYS A 65 6.53 -6.51 -10.53
C LYS A 65 5.17 -6.64 -9.87
N VAL A 66 4.97 -5.90 -8.80
CA VAL A 66 3.67 -5.76 -8.15
C VAL A 66 3.11 -4.39 -8.49
N TYR A 67 1.94 -4.37 -9.10
CA TYR A 67 1.27 -3.19 -9.60
C TYR A 67 0.30 -2.63 -8.57
N GLY A 68 0.23 -1.30 -8.51
CA GLY A 68 -0.62 -0.61 -7.56
C GLY A 68 -0.70 0.90 -7.81
N GLU A 69 -1.23 1.57 -6.80
CA GLU A 69 -1.53 2.99 -6.79
C GLU A 69 -0.75 3.68 -5.68
N VAL A 70 -0.37 4.95 -5.88
CA VAL A 70 0.29 5.76 -4.84
C VAL A 70 -0.67 6.83 -4.34
N TYR A 71 -0.85 6.90 -3.03
CA TYR A 71 -1.69 7.88 -2.34
C TYR A 71 -0.88 8.77 -1.41
N GLU A 72 -1.21 10.06 -1.39
CA GLU A 72 -0.85 10.98 -0.31
C GLU A 72 -1.84 10.82 0.84
N VAL A 73 -1.30 10.45 2.01
CA VAL A 73 -2.06 10.18 3.22
C VAL A 73 -1.58 11.07 4.37
N ASN A 74 -2.49 11.45 5.25
CA ASN A 74 -2.14 12.09 6.52
C ASN A 74 -1.94 11.03 7.61
N GLU A 75 -1.60 11.46 8.83
CA GLU A 75 -1.36 10.54 9.95
C GLU A 75 -2.60 9.71 10.32
N GLN A 76 -3.81 10.29 10.28
CA GLN A 76 -5.05 9.55 10.57
C GLN A 76 -5.35 8.46 9.55
N HIS A 77 -5.06 8.71 8.27
CA HIS A 77 -5.15 7.66 7.25
C HIS A 77 -4.13 6.57 7.52
N LEU A 78 -2.87 6.93 7.82
CA LEU A 78 -1.82 5.96 8.08
C LEU A 78 -2.15 5.06 9.28
N GLU A 79 -2.65 5.61 10.38
CA GLU A 79 -3.09 4.84 11.55
C GLU A 79 -4.19 3.81 11.21
N ARG A 80 -5.15 4.20 10.36
CA ARG A 80 -6.22 3.28 9.94
C ARG A 80 -5.70 2.17 9.03
N ILE A 81 -4.72 2.50 8.18
CA ILE A 81 -4.05 1.49 7.35
C ILE A 81 -3.25 0.54 8.25
N ASP A 82 -2.47 1.06 9.20
CA ASP A 82 -1.70 0.25 10.15
C ASP A 82 -2.61 -0.77 10.87
N ILE A 83 -3.80 -0.34 11.32
CA ILE A 83 -4.81 -1.21 11.94
C ILE A 83 -5.31 -2.29 10.97
N LEU A 84 -5.64 -1.92 9.72
CA LEU A 84 -6.13 -2.85 8.72
C LEU A 84 -5.08 -3.93 8.41
N GLU A 85 -3.84 -3.51 8.22
CA GLU A 85 -2.71 -4.37 7.84
C GLU A 85 -2.13 -5.13 9.04
N GLY A 86 -2.74 -5.04 10.22
CA GLY A 86 -2.29 -5.72 11.43
C GLY A 86 -0.86 -5.31 11.85
N PHE A 87 -0.45 -4.09 11.53
CA PHE A 87 0.85 -3.52 11.84
C PHE A 87 0.79 -2.71 13.15
N GLN A 88 1.77 -2.94 14.01
CA GLN A 88 2.06 -2.09 15.17
C GLN A 88 3.57 -1.90 15.29
N GLU A 89 4.01 -0.64 15.39
CA GLU A 89 5.42 -0.31 15.55
C GLU A 89 5.99 -0.92 16.85
N GLY A 90 7.16 -1.54 16.76
CA GLY A 90 7.85 -2.19 17.89
C GLY A 90 7.27 -3.53 18.34
N ARG A 91 6.23 -4.06 17.67
CA ARG A 91 5.69 -5.41 17.95
C ARG A 91 6.50 -6.48 17.23
N ASN A 92 6.78 -7.60 17.92
CA ASN A 92 7.58 -8.71 17.37
C ASN A 92 6.88 -9.48 16.22
N HIS A 93 5.54 -9.47 16.18
CA HIS A 93 4.73 -10.25 15.24
C HIS A 93 3.62 -9.39 14.64
N ASN A 94 3.93 -8.73 13.52
CA ASN A 94 2.94 -8.06 12.67
C ASN A 94 2.49 -9.01 11.56
N LEU A 95 1.27 -8.81 11.05
CA LEU A 95 0.80 -9.54 9.86
C LEU A 95 1.60 -9.10 8.63
N TYR A 96 1.76 -7.79 8.48
CA TYR A 96 2.66 -7.18 7.50
C TYR A 96 3.68 -6.28 8.19
N ASP A 97 4.89 -6.22 7.65
CA ASP A 97 5.88 -5.22 8.01
C ASP A 97 5.70 -3.96 7.16
N ARG A 98 5.79 -2.80 7.81
CA ARG A 98 5.73 -1.49 7.15
C ARG A 98 7.12 -1.05 6.72
N ILE A 99 7.36 -0.96 5.42
CA ILE A 99 8.66 -0.57 4.86
C ILE A 99 8.51 0.58 3.87
N VAL A 100 9.58 1.35 3.66
CA VAL A 100 9.65 2.33 2.57
C VAL A 100 10.29 1.67 1.37
N ARG A 101 9.68 1.79 0.20
CA ARG A 101 10.22 1.29 -1.06
C ARG A 101 10.20 2.36 -2.14
N THR A 102 11.13 2.22 -3.08
CA THR A 102 11.05 2.88 -4.37
C THR A 102 9.90 2.29 -5.18
N ILE A 103 9.01 3.17 -5.63
CA ILE A 103 7.88 2.89 -6.48
C ILE A 103 8.14 3.55 -7.83
N GLU A 104 8.13 2.75 -8.89
CA GLU A 104 8.37 3.19 -10.25
C GLU A 104 7.04 3.51 -10.95
N SER A 105 7.01 4.63 -11.66
CA SER A 105 5.86 5.03 -12.50
C SER A 105 6.34 5.71 -13.77
N LYS A 106 5.43 5.90 -14.73
CA LYS A 106 5.72 6.67 -15.96
C LYS A 106 6.08 8.14 -15.70
N ASN A 107 5.65 8.70 -14.57
CA ASN A 107 5.84 10.10 -14.20
C ASN A 107 7.07 10.32 -13.30
N GLY A 108 7.77 9.25 -12.94
CA GLY A 108 8.93 9.28 -12.05
C GLY A 108 8.85 8.26 -10.92
N ASN A 109 9.89 8.27 -10.08
CA ASN A 109 10.01 7.36 -8.94
C ASN A 109 9.60 8.07 -7.65
N TYR A 110 9.00 7.30 -6.74
CA TYR A 110 8.51 7.76 -5.45
C TYR A 110 9.07 6.89 -4.32
N GLU A 111 9.42 7.50 -3.20
CA GLU A 111 9.64 6.75 -1.95
C GLU A 111 8.32 6.69 -1.18
N ALA A 112 7.72 5.51 -1.10
CA ALA A 112 6.42 5.31 -0.47
C ALA A 112 6.46 4.18 0.55
N ILE A 113 5.64 4.34 1.59
CA ILE A 113 5.36 3.27 2.55
C ILE A 113 4.57 2.17 1.82
N THR A 114 4.91 0.91 2.05
CA THR A 114 4.11 -0.24 1.66
C THR A 114 4.14 -1.28 2.77
N TYR A 115 3.23 -2.24 2.69
CA TYR A 115 3.12 -3.36 3.62
C TYR A 115 3.64 -4.61 2.91
N VAL A 116 4.50 -5.38 3.57
CA VAL A 116 5.06 -6.63 3.02
C VAL A 116 4.90 -7.75 4.01
N MET A 117 4.63 -8.95 3.51
CA MET A 117 4.65 -10.15 4.35
C MET A 117 6.03 -10.79 4.21
N ARG A 118 6.56 -11.34 5.32
CA ARG A 118 7.93 -11.86 5.37
C ARG A 118 8.11 -13.07 4.47
N GLU A 119 7.17 -14.00 4.55
CA GLU A 119 7.20 -15.27 3.85
C GLU A 119 5.77 -15.63 3.40
N PRO A 120 5.61 -16.29 2.24
CA PRO A 120 4.33 -16.83 1.83
C PRO A 120 3.98 -18.08 2.66
N GLU A 121 2.68 -18.39 2.76
CA GLU A 121 2.22 -19.67 3.32
C GLU A 121 1.96 -20.70 2.21
N ASP A 122 2.04 -21.99 2.54
CA ASP A 122 1.90 -23.11 1.57
C ASP A 122 0.61 -23.06 0.74
N HIS A 123 -0.45 -22.48 1.28
CA HIS A 123 -1.76 -22.41 0.64
C HIS A 123 -1.94 -21.18 -0.25
N PHE A 124 -0.95 -20.27 -0.29
CA PHE A 124 -0.99 -19.08 -1.13
C PHE A 124 -0.84 -19.44 -2.60
N ILE A 125 -1.48 -18.67 -3.46
CA ILE A 125 -1.38 -18.82 -4.91
C ILE A 125 -0.71 -17.59 -5.48
N GLU A 126 0.42 -17.78 -6.17
CA GLU A 126 1.09 -16.70 -6.86
C GLU A 126 0.18 -16.08 -7.92
N ILE A 127 0.12 -14.74 -7.92
CA ILE A 127 -0.65 -13.97 -8.89
C ILE A 127 0.30 -13.62 -10.04
N GLU A 128 0.23 -14.41 -11.11
CA GLU A 128 0.97 -14.13 -12.34
C GLU A 128 0.64 -12.72 -12.87
N GLY A 129 1.67 -11.93 -13.17
CA GLY A 129 1.55 -10.53 -13.60
C GLY A 129 1.42 -9.51 -12.48
N GLY A 130 1.27 -9.95 -11.22
CA GLY A 130 1.41 -9.11 -10.03
C GLY A 130 0.38 -7.97 -9.90
N ASP A 131 -0.81 -8.10 -10.49
CA ASP A 131 -1.88 -7.12 -10.37
C ASP A 131 -3.14 -7.76 -9.75
N TRP A 132 -3.44 -7.37 -8.51
CA TRP A 132 -4.60 -7.85 -7.76
C TRP A 132 -5.93 -7.59 -8.47
N GLY A 133 -6.13 -6.38 -9.02
CA GLY A 133 -7.38 -6.00 -9.68
C GLY A 133 -7.62 -6.82 -10.95
N LEU A 134 -6.57 -7.02 -11.75
CA LEU A 134 -6.65 -7.89 -12.93
C LEU A 134 -6.89 -9.35 -12.56
N TYR A 135 -6.26 -9.84 -11.50
CA TYR A 135 -6.48 -11.19 -10.98
C TYR A 135 -7.94 -11.40 -10.55
N ARG A 136 -8.50 -10.46 -9.78
CA ARG A 136 -9.88 -10.51 -9.28
C ARG A 136 -10.91 -10.53 -10.41
N ASN A 137 -10.70 -9.71 -11.44
CA ASN A 137 -11.59 -9.66 -12.60
C ASN A 137 -11.61 -10.95 -13.44
N LYS A 138 -10.59 -11.81 -13.33
CA LYS A 138 -10.58 -13.13 -13.98
C LYS A 138 -11.35 -14.19 -13.20
N LEU A 139 -11.61 -13.95 -11.92
CA LEU A 139 -12.31 -14.89 -11.03
C LEU A 139 -13.82 -14.63 -10.95
N SER A 140 -14.29 -13.48 -11.44
CA SER A 140 -15.70 -13.08 -11.53
C SER A 140 -16.36 -13.55 -12.81
#